data_AF-A0A086A107-F1
#
_entry.id   AF-A0A086A107-F1
#
_cell.length_a   1.000
_cell.length_b   1.000
_cell.length_c   1.000
_cell.angle_alpha   90.00
_cell.angle_beta   90.00
_cell.angle_gamma   90.00
#
_symmetry.space_group_name_H-M   'P 1'
#
loop_
_entity.id
_entity.type
_entity.pdbx_description
1 polymer ?
#
loop_
_entity_poly.entity_id
_entity_poly.type
_entity_poly.pdbx_seq_one_letter_code
_entity_poly.pdbx_strand_id
1 'polypeptide(L)'
;MTGDVKLYTIPFIFCLVWAGSSALPGLPPLQAVKTYTHMKKIKTDFETRLWADSRKRSGLQLMETFFQLNDLATTKKTLHNIMNYAVKKNSWIKEDPPVLFHFRQSMQSFVRAGYLITLKERKWAVNTQLEEVSPLVLGLLSEKEYQNPMLVFKKAFREYSIKEFDYFMSGMVYFSLGIYDHLPERNIVNPYIHLIKMLDAAQLILERRGKKYH
;
A
#
# COMPACT_ATOMS: atom_id res chain seq x y z
N MET A 1 2.15 45.13 12.81
CA MET A 1 2.26 44.89 14.25
C MET A 1 2.12 43.41 14.47
N THR A 2 3.21 42.84 14.97
CA THR A 2 3.57 41.44 15.12
C THR A 2 2.77 40.78 16.25
N GLY A 3 2.23 39.60 15.98
CA GLY A 3 1.65 38.70 16.98
C GLY A 3 2.25 37.32 16.79
N ASP A 4 3.27 37.01 17.58
CA ASP A 4 4.00 35.74 17.59
C ASP A 4 3.13 34.61 18.19
N VAL A 5 2.83 33.59 17.39
CA VAL A 5 2.37 32.29 17.88
C VAL A 5 3.52 31.31 17.71
N LYS A 6 4.10 30.90 18.84
CA LYS A 6 5.18 29.90 18.93
C LYS A 6 4.70 28.55 18.42
N LEU A 7 5.21 28.12 17.27
CA LEU A 7 5.18 26.75 16.79
C LEU A 7 6.06 25.88 17.71
N TYR A 8 5.46 24.83 18.30
CA TYR A 8 6.21 23.74 18.91
C TYR A 8 6.84 22.89 17.79
N THR A 9 8.06 23.25 17.41
CA THR A 9 8.96 22.40 16.65
C THR A 9 9.49 21.32 17.59
N ILE A 10 9.21 20.05 17.31
CA ILE A 10 9.92 18.91 17.92
C ILE A 10 11.11 18.60 16.99
N PRO A 11 12.38 18.87 17.37
CA PRO A 11 13.52 18.32 16.67
C PRO A 11 13.98 17.05 17.38
N PHE A 12 13.77 15.91 16.73
CA PHE A 12 14.60 14.72 16.97
C PHE A 12 15.99 15.03 16.39
N ILE A 13 16.95 15.39 17.24
CA ILE A 13 18.37 15.40 16.85
C ILE A 13 19.21 14.76 17.95
N PHE A 14 19.92 13.73 17.52
CA PHE A 14 21.14 13.15 18.08
C PHE A 14 22.09 14.20 18.67
N CYS A 15 22.54 13.98 19.91
CA CYS A 15 23.85 14.50 20.35
C CYS A 15 24.62 13.40 21.07
N LEU A 16 25.59 12.84 20.33
CA LEU A 16 26.88 12.41 20.86
C LEU A 16 27.67 13.65 21.33
N VAL A 17 28.77 13.39 22.05
CA VAL A 17 29.83 14.31 22.56
C VAL A 17 29.65 14.63 24.06
N TRP A 18 30.65 14.59 24.95
CA TRP A 18 31.99 14.00 25.09
C TRP A 18 32.48 14.51 26.47
N ALA A 19 33.34 13.73 27.14
CA ALA A 19 34.33 14.13 28.15
C ALA A 19 33.90 14.81 29.48
N GLY A 20 34.57 14.37 30.56
CA GLY A 20 34.99 15.28 31.64
C GLY A 20 34.50 14.93 33.04
N SER A 21 35.25 14.09 33.74
CA SER A 21 35.18 13.90 35.20
C SER A 21 35.22 15.22 35.98
N SER A 22 34.32 15.39 36.94
CA SER A 22 34.67 15.84 38.30
C SER A 22 33.54 15.50 39.27
N ALA A 23 33.93 14.88 40.37
CA ALA A 23 33.07 14.34 41.41
C ALA A 23 32.48 15.45 42.28
N LEU A 24 31.22 15.26 42.71
CA LEU A 24 30.70 15.83 43.96
C LEU A 24 29.93 14.74 44.74
N PRO A 25 30.23 14.53 46.03
CA PRO A 25 29.67 13.44 46.83
C PRO A 25 28.42 13.89 47.60
N GLY A 26 27.43 13.01 47.75
CA GLY A 26 26.37 13.21 48.77
C GLY A 26 24.92 12.91 48.39
N LEU A 27 24.63 11.89 47.59
CA LEU A 27 23.26 11.34 47.51
C LEU A 27 23.26 9.84 47.87
N PRO A 28 22.25 9.36 48.64
CA PRO A 28 22.14 7.95 48.98
C PRO A 28 21.88 7.12 47.72
N PRO A 29 22.34 5.85 47.66
CA PRO A 29 22.14 5.03 46.48
C PRO A 29 20.63 4.78 46.28
N LEU A 30 20.08 5.36 45.22
CA LEU A 30 18.78 4.96 44.70
C LEU A 30 18.88 3.48 44.32
N GLN A 31 18.13 2.64 45.03
CA GLN A 31 17.97 1.24 44.71
C GLN A 31 17.63 1.12 43.22
N ALA A 32 18.38 0.31 42.51
CA ALA A 32 18.09 -0.01 41.12
C ALA A 32 16.71 -0.67 41.05
N VAL A 33 15.69 0.11 40.70
CA VAL A 33 14.41 -0.42 40.24
C VAL A 33 14.73 -1.14 38.95
N LYS A 34 14.85 -2.47 39.01
CA LYS A 34 14.86 -3.32 37.81
C LYS A 34 13.49 -3.21 37.15
N THR A 35 13.27 -2.18 36.34
CA THR A 35 12.18 -2.21 35.37
C THR A 35 12.61 -3.08 34.21
N TYR A 36 12.42 -4.39 34.36
CA TYR A 36 12.34 -5.30 33.21
C TYR A 36 11.01 -5.00 32.49
N THR A 37 10.98 -3.96 31.68
CA THR A 37 9.92 -3.80 30.69
C THR A 37 10.25 -4.75 29.55
N HIS A 38 9.80 -6.00 29.69
CA HIS A 38 9.60 -6.87 28.55
C HIS A 38 8.52 -6.22 27.69
N MET A 39 8.90 -5.26 26.85
CA MET A 39 8.06 -4.83 25.73
C MET A 39 7.91 -6.06 24.85
N LYS A 40 6.86 -6.84 25.12
CA LYS A 40 6.28 -7.72 24.11
C LYS A 40 6.07 -6.79 22.93
N LYS A 41 6.83 -7.01 21.85
CA LYS A 41 6.54 -6.39 20.55
C LYS A 41 5.05 -6.58 20.36
N ILE A 42 4.27 -5.52 20.47
CA ILE A 42 2.88 -5.52 20.04
C ILE A 42 3.00 -5.60 18.52
N LYS A 43 3.25 -6.83 18.04
CA LYS A 43 3.06 -7.21 16.66
C LYS A 43 1.59 -6.94 16.44
N THR A 44 1.30 -5.90 15.69
CA THR A 44 0.02 -5.53 15.10
C THR A 44 -0.86 -6.76 14.94
N ASP A 45 -1.72 -7.01 15.94
CA ASP A 45 -2.56 -8.20 15.99
C ASP A 45 -3.54 -8.23 14.79
N PHE A 46 -3.79 -7.05 14.22
CA PHE A 46 -4.54 -6.84 13.00
C PHE A 46 -3.87 -7.45 11.76
N GLU A 47 -2.55 -7.35 11.65
CA GLU A 47 -1.81 -8.05 10.59
C GLU A 47 -1.86 -9.56 10.85
N THR A 48 -1.68 -10.04 12.08
CA THR A 48 -1.70 -11.50 12.32
C THR A 48 -3.06 -12.16 12.06
N ARG A 49 -4.20 -11.48 12.31
CA ARG A 49 -5.53 -12.07 12.03
C ARG A 49 -5.87 -12.13 10.54
N LEU A 50 -5.58 -11.07 9.78
CA LEU A 50 -5.73 -11.09 8.31
C LEU A 50 -4.84 -12.17 7.66
N TRP A 51 -3.71 -12.49 8.29
CA TRP A 51 -2.74 -13.46 7.78
C TRP A 51 -2.95 -14.90 8.29
N ALA A 52 -3.65 -15.09 9.42
CA ALA A 52 -4.02 -16.41 9.90
C ALA A 52 -5.01 -17.08 8.95
N ASP A 53 -5.97 -16.32 8.41
CA ASP A 53 -7.01 -16.82 7.51
C ASP A 53 -6.56 -16.86 6.03
N SER A 54 -5.61 -16.01 5.63
CA SER A 54 -5.02 -16.01 4.28
C SER A 54 -4.18 -17.26 3.98
N ARG A 55 -3.73 -18.01 5.00
CA ARG A 55 -3.06 -19.31 4.80
C ARG A 55 -3.98 -20.36 4.16
N LYS A 56 -5.31 -20.23 4.31
CA LYS A 56 -6.31 -21.11 3.66
C LYS A 56 -6.75 -20.60 2.28
N ARG A 57 -6.83 -19.27 2.07
CA ARG A 57 -7.32 -18.70 0.80
C ARG A 57 -6.22 -18.58 -0.25
N SER A 58 -6.51 -18.97 -1.48
CA SER A 58 -5.60 -18.73 -2.60
C SER A 58 -5.55 -17.23 -2.94
N GLY A 59 -4.43 -16.72 -3.48
CA GLY A 59 -4.34 -15.33 -3.94
C GLY A 59 -5.43 -14.97 -4.95
N LEU A 60 -5.85 -15.94 -5.78
CA LEU A 60 -6.98 -15.78 -6.69
C LEU A 60 -8.31 -15.57 -5.96
N GLN A 61 -8.60 -16.35 -4.92
CA GLN A 61 -9.83 -16.17 -4.12
C GLN A 61 -9.88 -14.80 -3.43
N LEU A 62 -8.74 -14.31 -2.94
CA LEU A 62 -8.65 -12.96 -2.37
C LEU A 62 -8.92 -11.89 -3.44
N MET A 63 -8.43 -12.10 -4.66
CA MET A 63 -8.68 -11.22 -5.79
C MET A 63 -10.16 -11.26 -6.24
N GLU A 64 -10.77 -12.43 -6.29
CA GLU A 64 -12.22 -12.58 -6.54
C GLU A 64 -13.06 -11.86 -5.48
N THR A 65 -12.71 -12.04 -4.20
CA THR A 65 -13.38 -11.34 -3.09
C THR A 65 -13.25 -9.81 -3.22
N PHE A 66 -12.09 -9.33 -3.66
CA PHE A 66 -11.89 -7.90 -3.90
C PHE A 66 -12.88 -7.37 -4.96
N PHE A 67 -12.99 -8.02 -6.12
CA PHE A 67 -13.88 -7.58 -7.20
C PHE A 67 -15.37 -7.83 -6.93
N GLN A 68 -15.72 -8.76 -6.04
CA GLN A 68 -17.11 -8.90 -5.54
C GLN A 68 -17.56 -7.68 -4.72
N LEU A 69 -16.63 -7.04 -4.01
CA LEU A 69 -16.89 -5.91 -3.12
C LEU A 69 -16.57 -4.56 -3.75
N ASN A 70 -15.77 -4.54 -4.82
CA ASN A 70 -15.26 -3.33 -5.43
C ASN A 70 -15.37 -3.41 -6.95
N ASP A 71 -16.26 -2.61 -7.53
CA ASP A 71 -16.34 -2.44 -8.99
C ASP A 71 -15.03 -1.82 -9.53
N LEU A 72 -14.54 -2.33 -10.67
CA LEU A 72 -13.27 -1.90 -11.26
C LEU A 72 -13.30 -0.42 -11.65
N ALA A 73 -14.38 0.05 -12.28
CA ALA A 73 -14.48 1.43 -12.73
C ALA A 73 -14.50 2.40 -11.53
N THR A 74 -15.28 2.05 -10.51
CA THR A 74 -15.37 2.78 -9.24
C THR A 74 -14.03 2.79 -8.52
N THR A 75 -13.34 1.65 -8.45
CA THR A 75 -12.01 1.52 -7.82
C THR A 75 -10.99 2.44 -8.50
N LYS A 76 -10.91 2.41 -9.84
CA LYS A 76 -9.98 3.27 -10.60
C LYS A 76 -10.33 4.75 -10.43
N LYS A 77 -11.62 5.11 -10.43
CA LYS A 77 -12.08 6.47 -10.19
C LYS A 77 -11.68 6.97 -8.81
N THR A 78 -11.91 6.17 -7.76
CA THR A 78 -11.53 6.50 -6.39
C THR A 78 -10.01 6.66 -6.26
N LEU A 79 -9.23 5.76 -6.84
CA LEU A 79 -7.77 5.88 -6.85
C LEU A 79 -7.30 7.16 -7.56
N HIS A 80 -7.89 7.47 -8.72
CA HIS A 80 -7.59 8.68 -9.47
C HIS A 80 -7.97 9.95 -8.69
N ASN A 81 -9.12 9.97 -8.03
CA ASN A 81 -9.53 11.07 -7.16
C ASN A 81 -8.53 11.29 -6.02
N ILE A 82 -8.17 10.23 -5.29
CA ILE A 82 -7.18 10.29 -4.21
C ILE A 82 -5.87 10.86 -4.73
N MET A 83 -5.38 10.39 -5.87
CA MET A 83 -4.15 10.92 -6.48
C MET A 83 -4.27 12.41 -6.83
N ASN A 84 -5.37 12.81 -7.47
CA ASN A 84 -5.58 14.20 -7.87
C ASN A 84 -5.62 15.16 -6.68
N TYR A 85 -6.30 14.76 -5.59
CA TYR A 85 -6.35 15.58 -4.37
C TYR A 85 -5.02 15.56 -3.63
N ALA A 86 -4.31 14.43 -3.60
CA ALA A 86 -3.00 14.33 -2.98
C ALA A 86 -1.96 15.29 -3.59
N VAL A 87 -2.03 15.54 -4.90
CA VAL A 87 -1.08 16.41 -5.61
C VAL A 87 -1.50 17.87 -5.72
N LYS A 88 -2.79 18.17 -5.52
CA LYS A 88 -3.31 19.53 -5.59
C LYS A 88 -3.08 20.25 -4.25
N LYS A 89 -2.36 21.37 -4.31
CA LYS A 89 -2.22 22.27 -3.16
C LYS A 89 -3.58 22.83 -2.75
N ASN A 90 -3.81 22.96 -1.44
CA ASN A 90 -4.99 23.60 -0.85
C ASN A 90 -6.34 22.99 -1.27
N SER A 91 -6.36 21.68 -1.55
CA SER A 91 -7.60 20.96 -1.80
C SER A 91 -7.63 19.68 -1.00
N TRP A 92 -8.77 19.36 -0.41
CA TRP A 92 -9.02 18.09 0.24
C TRP A 92 -10.17 17.37 -0.44
N ILE A 93 -10.07 16.05 -0.44
CA ILE A 93 -11.12 15.15 -0.88
C ILE A 93 -12.35 15.30 0.03
N LYS A 94 -13.56 15.19 -0.54
CA LYS A 94 -14.82 15.38 0.22
C LYS A 94 -15.37 14.07 0.79
N GLU A 95 -14.85 12.95 0.32
CA GLU A 95 -15.19 11.62 0.78
C GLU A 95 -14.83 11.45 2.27
N ASP A 96 -15.74 10.84 3.03
CA ASP A 96 -15.57 10.67 4.46
C ASP A 96 -14.30 9.84 4.78
N PRO A 97 -13.50 10.20 5.80
CA PRO A 97 -12.27 9.49 6.14
C PRO A 97 -12.41 7.97 6.32
N PRO A 98 -13.50 7.43 6.90
CA PRO A 98 -13.72 5.99 6.97
C PRO A 98 -13.78 5.32 5.59
N VAL A 99 -14.39 5.97 4.59
CA VAL A 99 -14.48 5.44 3.22
C VAL A 99 -13.10 5.29 2.61
N LEU A 100 -12.25 6.32 2.75
CA LEU A 100 -10.87 6.30 2.24
C LEU A 100 -10.01 5.28 2.98
N PHE A 101 -10.22 5.13 4.28
CA PHE A 101 -9.52 4.12 5.07
C PHE A 101 -9.91 2.71 4.63
N HIS A 102 -11.21 2.44 4.44
CA HIS A 102 -11.68 1.16 3.90
C HIS A 102 -11.13 0.90 2.50
N PHE A 103 -11.15 1.90 1.62
CA PHE A 103 -10.57 1.80 0.28
C PHE A 103 -9.07 1.43 0.34
N ARG A 104 -8.31 2.11 1.19
CA ARG A 104 -6.89 1.78 1.43
C ARG A 104 -6.73 0.33 1.87
N GLN A 105 -7.50 -0.14 2.85
CA GLN A 105 -7.42 -1.52 3.33
C GLN A 105 -7.74 -2.53 2.23
N SER A 106 -8.78 -2.28 1.42
CA SER A 106 -9.14 -3.10 0.26
C SER A 106 -7.99 -3.16 -0.75
N MET A 107 -7.38 -2.03 -1.08
CA MET A 107 -6.23 -1.97 -2.00
C MET A 107 -5.00 -2.70 -1.44
N GLN A 108 -4.71 -2.62 -0.14
CA GLN A 108 -3.62 -3.36 0.48
C GLN A 108 -3.87 -4.87 0.44
N SER A 109 -5.11 -5.30 0.66
CA SER A 109 -5.51 -6.70 0.49
C SER A 109 -5.30 -7.16 -0.95
N PHE A 110 -5.70 -6.34 -1.93
CA PHE A 110 -5.50 -6.59 -3.36
C PHE A 110 -4.02 -6.74 -3.73
N VAL A 111 -3.13 -5.83 -3.28
CA VAL A 111 -1.69 -5.92 -3.51
C VAL A 111 -1.13 -7.23 -2.95
N ARG A 112 -1.54 -7.62 -1.73
CA ARG A 112 -1.11 -8.88 -1.13
C ARG A 112 -1.63 -10.10 -1.91
N ALA A 113 -2.86 -10.05 -2.41
CA ALA A 113 -3.41 -11.08 -3.30
C ALA A 113 -2.57 -11.21 -4.59
N GLY A 114 -2.25 -10.07 -5.21
CA GLY A 114 -1.35 -9.96 -6.36
C GLY A 114 0.03 -10.57 -6.10
N TYR A 115 0.58 -10.38 -4.90
CA TYR A 115 1.86 -11.00 -4.54
C TYR A 115 1.73 -12.52 -4.35
N LEU A 116 0.64 -13.00 -3.75
CA LEU A 116 0.43 -14.43 -3.56
C LEU A 116 0.25 -15.19 -4.89
N ILE A 117 -0.34 -14.56 -5.91
CA ILE A 117 -0.48 -15.18 -7.22
C ILE A 117 0.86 -15.28 -7.95
N THR A 118 1.78 -14.30 -7.81
CA THR A 118 3.11 -14.37 -8.42
C THR A 118 3.97 -15.47 -7.80
N LEU A 119 3.82 -15.72 -6.49
CA LEU A 119 4.51 -16.84 -5.84
C LEU A 119 4.03 -18.22 -6.31
N LYS A 120 2.77 -18.33 -6.77
CA LYS A 120 2.14 -19.60 -7.18
C LYS A 120 2.23 -19.87 -8.69
N GLU A 121 3.14 -19.18 -9.38
CA GLU A 121 3.31 -19.10 -10.84
C GLU A 121 3.17 -20.42 -11.61
N ARG A 122 3.66 -21.54 -11.05
CA ARG A 122 3.75 -22.84 -11.75
C ARG A 122 2.42 -23.40 -12.28
N LYS A 123 1.26 -22.91 -11.83
CA LYS A 123 -0.05 -23.44 -12.24
C LYS A 123 -0.71 -22.71 -13.42
N TRP A 124 -0.23 -21.52 -13.81
CA TRP A 124 -0.99 -20.64 -14.71
C TRP A 124 -0.39 -20.43 -16.11
N ALA A 125 0.89 -20.76 -16.32
CA ALA A 125 1.58 -20.55 -17.59
C ALA A 125 1.06 -21.39 -18.78
N VAL A 126 0.06 -22.26 -18.57
CA VAL A 126 -0.31 -23.33 -19.52
C VAL A 126 -1.58 -23.00 -20.34
N ASN A 127 -2.35 -21.95 -20.03
CA ASN A 127 -3.68 -21.75 -20.63
C ASN A 127 -3.87 -20.46 -21.44
N THR A 128 -2.80 -19.88 -21.97
CA THR A 128 -2.93 -18.65 -22.77
C THR A 128 -3.35 -19.01 -24.20
N GLN A 129 -4.67 -19.13 -24.45
CA GLN A 129 -5.16 -19.13 -25.81
C GLN A 129 -5.01 -17.72 -26.40
N LEU A 130 -4.49 -17.67 -27.62
CA LEU A 130 -4.22 -16.46 -28.38
C LEU A 130 -5.54 -15.95 -28.97
N GLU A 131 -6.34 -15.21 -28.20
CA GLU A 131 -7.47 -14.45 -28.77
C GLU A 131 -6.91 -13.25 -29.55
N GLU A 132 -7.40 -13.01 -30.77
CA GLU A 132 -7.11 -11.78 -31.52
C GLU A 132 -7.57 -10.56 -30.71
N VAL A 133 -6.64 -9.63 -30.45
CA VAL A 133 -6.87 -8.55 -29.50
C VAL A 133 -7.29 -7.29 -30.23
N SER A 134 -8.46 -6.75 -29.88
CA SER A 134 -8.87 -5.41 -30.30
C SER A 134 -8.13 -4.34 -29.47
N PRO A 135 -7.55 -3.30 -30.10
CA PRO A 135 -6.87 -2.19 -29.42
C PRO A 135 -7.68 -1.50 -28.32
N LEU A 136 -9.01 -1.48 -28.44
CA LEU A 136 -9.91 -0.88 -27.46
C LEU A 136 -10.02 -1.69 -26.16
N VAL A 137 -9.73 -3.00 -26.20
CA VAL A 137 -9.83 -3.90 -25.04
C VAL A 137 -8.55 -3.89 -24.19
N LEU A 138 -7.43 -3.42 -24.77
CA LEU A 138 -6.11 -3.45 -24.13
C LEU A 138 -5.98 -2.49 -22.93
N GLY A 139 -6.77 -1.41 -22.86
CA GLY A 139 -6.67 -0.44 -21.77
C GLY A 139 -5.25 0.10 -21.59
N LEU A 140 -4.67 -0.05 -20.40
CA LEU A 140 -3.27 0.30 -20.09
C LEU A 140 -2.28 -0.86 -20.24
N LEU A 141 -2.74 -2.04 -20.64
CA LEU A 141 -1.91 -3.22 -20.84
C LEU A 141 -1.25 -3.17 -22.22
N SER A 142 0.04 -3.49 -22.27
CA SER A 142 0.68 -3.81 -23.56
C SER A 142 0.17 -5.14 -24.09
N GLU A 143 0.31 -5.40 -25.39
CA GLU A 143 -0.09 -6.67 -26.01
C GLU A 143 0.49 -7.88 -25.27
N LYS A 144 1.78 -7.84 -24.91
CA LYS A 144 2.44 -8.91 -24.15
C LYS A 144 1.82 -9.13 -22.76
N GLU A 145 1.40 -8.05 -22.11
CA GLU A 145 0.74 -8.09 -20.79
C GLU A 145 -0.71 -8.52 -20.91
N TYR A 146 -1.41 -8.18 -21.99
CA TYR A 146 -2.74 -8.69 -22.25
C TYR A 146 -2.69 -10.19 -22.49
N GLN A 147 -1.78 -10.68 -23.33
CA GLN A 147 -1.59 -12.12 -23.52
C GLN A 147 -1.24 -12.78 -22.19
N ASN A 148 -0.24 -12.29 -21.46
CA ASN A 148 0.15 -12.82 -20.16
C ASN A 148 0.00 -11.79 -19.02
N PRO A 149 -1.19 -11.69 -18.40
CA PRO A 149 -1.46 -10.70 -17.34
C PRO A 149 -0.61 -10.91 -16.09
N MET A 150 -0.03 -12.10 -15.89
CA MET A 150 0.90 -12.34 -14.79
C MET A 150 2.18 -11.51 -14.91
N LEU A 151 2.57 -11.11 -16.13
CA LEU A 151 3.74 -10.24 -16.33
C LEU A 151 3.58 -8.88 -15.66
N VAL A 152 2.35 -8.37 -15.55
CA VAL A 152 2.07 -7.08 -14.91
C VAL A 152 2.45 -7.14 -13.44
N PHE A 153 1.99 -8.16 -12.72
CA PHE A 153 2.31 -8.36 -11.31
C PHE A 153 3.80 -8.59 -11.10
N LYS A 154 4.45 -9.39 -11.95
CA LYS A 154 5.90 -9.63 -11.86
C LYS A 154 6.71 -8.35 -12.03
N LYS A 155 6.35 -7.50 -13.00
CA LYS A 155 7.02 -6.21 -13.21
C LYS A 155 6.81 -5.29 -12.00
N ALA A 156 5.56 -5.16 -11.54
CA ALA A 156 5.24 -4.35 -10.37
C ALA A 156 6.04 -4.78 -9.14
N PHE A 157 6.08 -6.09 -8.82
CA PHE A 157 6.81 -6.60 -7.64
C PHE A 157 8.33 -6.72 -7.82
N ARG A 158 8.84 -6.56 -9.04
CA ARG A 158 10.28 -6.40 -9.29
C ARG A 158 10.73 -4.97 -8.94
N GLU A 159 9.88 -3.99 -9.14
CA GLU A 159 10.18 -2.57 -8.89
C GLU A 159 9.78 -2.13 -7.47
N TYR A 160 8.69 -2.67 -6.93
CA TYR A 160 8.11 -2.26 -5.66
C TYR A 160 7.79 -3.44 -4.76
N SER A 161 8.21 -3.36 -3.50
CA SER A 161 7.77 -4.28 -2.46
C SER A 161 6.33 -4.00 -2.03
N ILE A 162 5.69 -4.98 -1.38
CA ILE A 162 4.36 -4.79 -0.76
C ILE A 162 4.37 -3.60 0.20
N LYS A 163 5.46 -3.44 0.98
CA LYS A 163 5.59 -2.34 1.94
C LYS A 163 5.66 -0.98 1.25
N GLU A 164 6.28 -0.89 0.08
CA GLU A 164 6.34 0.35 -0.69
C GLU A 164 4.98 0.70 -1.29
N PHE A 165 4.21 -0.28 -1.76
CA PHE A 165 2.81 -0.05 -2.14
C PHE A 165 1.95 0.36 -0.94
N ASP A 166 2.11 -0.28 0.21
CA ASP A 166 1.39 0.06 1.44
C ASP A 166 1.72 1.49 1.91
N TYR A 167 3.01 1.87 1.84
CA TYR A 167 3.48 3.22 2.15
C TYR A 167 2.93 4.25 1.16
N PHE A 168 3.02 3.97 -0.14
CA PHE A 168 2.48 4.80 -1.20
C PHE A 168 0.98 5.06 -0.99
N MET A 169 0.17 4.00 -0.83
CA MET A 169 -1.27 4.13 -0.62
C MET A 169 -1.63 4.90 0.64
N SER A 170 -0.87 4.67 1.73
CA SER A 170 -1.05 5.44 2.96
C SER A 170 -0.78 6.91 2.71
N GLY A 171 0.38 7.24 2.13
CA GLY A 171 0.76 8.60 1.82
C GLY A 171 -0.31 9.31 1.00
N MET A 172 -0.74 8.71 -0.12
CA MET A 172 -1.72 9.34 -1.00
C MET A 172 -3.05 9.62 -0.30
N VAL A 173 -3.53 8.71 0.56
CA VAL A 173 -4.73 8.97 1.37
C VAL A 173 -4.50 10.13 2.35
N TYR A 174 -3.40 10.14 3.09
CA TYR A 174 -3.09 11.21 4.05
C TYR A 174 -2.94 12.58 3.37
N PHE A 175 -2.28 12.66 2.22
CA PHE A 175 -2.15 13.90 1.46
C PHE A 175 -3.50 14.34 0.88
N SER A 176 -4.32 13.41 0.38
CA SER A 176 -5.65 13.74 -0.17
C SER A 176 -6.60 14.34 0.87
N LEU A 177 -6.39 14.03 2.16
CA LEU A 177 -7.14 14.59 3.28
C LEU A 177 -6.69 16.01 3.69
N GLY A 178 -5.63 16.55 3.06
CA GLY A 178 -5.09 17.87 3.41
C GLY A 178 -4.42 17.92 4.79
N ILE A 179 -4.01 16.78 5.34
CA ILE A 179 -3.34 16.70 6.65
C ILE A 179 -1.89 17.20 6.57
N TYR A 180 -1.28 17.12 5.38
CA TYR A 180 0.10 17.53 5.12
C TYR A 180 0.17 18.38 3.86
N ASP A 181 0.94 19.47 3.91
CA ASP A 181 1.05 20.46 2.82
C ASP A 181 2.16 20.16 1.81
N HIS A 182 3.00 19.15 2.07
CA HIS A 182 4.18 18.84 1.28
C HIS A 182 4.05 17.42 0.72
N LEU A 183 4.05 17.32 -0.61
CA LEU A 183 4.09 16.03 -1.30
C LEU A 183 5.30 15.20 -0.86
N PRO A 184 5.21 13.86 -0.89
CA PRO A 184 6.36 13.03 -0.59
C PRO A 184 7.42 13.27 -1.66
N GLU A 185 8.68 13.41 -1.25
CA GLU A 185 9.83 13.66 -2.14
C GLU A 185 10.13 12.50 -3.12
N ARG A 186 9.36 11.41 -3.04
CA ARG A 186 9.53 10.17 -3.82
C ARG A 186 8.60 10.14 -5.03
N ASN A 187 8.94 9.33 -6.03
CA ASN A 187 8.11 9.12 -7.22
C ASN A 187 6.73 8.52 -6.86
N ILE A 188 5.68 9.31 -7.03
CA ILE A 188 4.26 8.94 -6.81
C ILE A 188 3.57 8.39 -8.07
N VAL A 189 4.11 8.65 -9.25
CA VAL A 189 3.48 8.33 -10.54
C VAL A 189 3.66 6.85 -10.86
N ASN A 190 4.85 6.31 -10.67
CA ASN A 190 5.15 4.93 -11.03
C ASN A 190 4.34 3.90 -10.20
N PRO A 191 4.27 3.99 -8.86
CA PRO A 191 3.43 3.06 -8.07
C PRO A 191 1.95 3.14 -8.47
N TYR A 192 1.45 4.34 -8.78
CA TYR A 192 0.09 4.53 -9.28
C TYR A 192 -0.15 3.79 -10.61
N ILE A 193 0.74 3.96 -11.60
CA ILE A 193 0.63 3.30 -12.90
C ILE A 193 0.63 1.77 -12.72
N HIS A 194 1.53 1.24 -11.88
CA HIS A 194 1.56 -0.20 -11.60
C HIS A 194 0.26 -0.69 -10.97
N LEU A 195 -0.31 0.03 -10.01
CA LEU A 195 -1.59 -0.35 -9.40
C LEU A 195 -2.74 -0.38 -10.40
N ILE A 196 -2.84 0.63 -11.27
CA ILE A 196 -3.88 0.65 -12.30
C ILE A 196 -3.72 -0.55 -13.24
N LYS A 197 -2.51 -0.81 -13.74
CA LYS A 197 -2.26 -1.96 -14.62
C LYS A 197 -2.53 -3.29 -13.91
N MET A 198 -2.17 -3.42 -12.63
CA MET A 198 -2.49 -4.60 -11.83
C MET A 198 -4.00 -4.82 -11.71
N LEU A 199 -4.80 -3.76 -11.52
CA LEU A 199 -6.26 -3.86 -11.48
C LEU A 199 -6.83 -4.36 -12.81
N ASP A 200 -6.38 -3.81 -13.94
CA ASP A 200 -6.82 -4.24 -15.27
C ASP A 200 -6.40 -5.71 -15.55
N ALA A 201 -5.17 -6.07 -15.22
CA ALA A 201 -4.66 -7.43 -15.35
C ALA A 201 -5.40 -8.43 -14.46
N ALA A 202 -5.76 -8.03 -13.24
CA ALA A 202 -6.52 -8.85 -12.31
C ALA A 202 -7.92 -9.16 -12.84
N GLN A 203 -8.62 -8.14 -13.33
CA GLN A 203 -9.94 -8.32 -13.94
C GLN A 203 -9.86 -9.29 -15.12
N LEU A 204 -8.89 -9.12 -16.02
CA LEU A 204 -8.67 -10.01 -17.16
C LEU A 204 -8.38 -11.47 -16.74
N ILE A 205 -7.60 -11.67 -15.67
CA ILE A 205 -7.35 -12.99 -15.07
C ILE A 205 -8.68 -13.65 -14.66
N LEU A 206 -9.56 -12.90 -13.98
CA LEU A 206 -10.83 -13.43 -13.51
C LEU A 206 -11.80 -13.72 -14.66
N GLU A 207 -11.90 -12.84 -15.65
CA GLU A 207 -12.73 -13.03 -16.85
C GLU A 207 -12.33 -14.27 -17.63
N ARG A 208 -11.03 -14.46 -17.89
CA ARG A 208 -10.51 -15.65 -18.58
C ARG A 208 -10.74 -16.93 -17.79
N ARG A 209 -10.71 -16.86 -16.46
CA ARG A 209 -11.04 -18.00 -15.60
C ARG A 209 -12.53 -18.33 -15.69
N GLY A 210 -13.41 -17.34 -15.64
CA GLY A 210 -14.86 -17.52 -15.75
C GLY A 210 -15.27 -18.17 -17.08
N LYS A 211 -14.68 -17.73 -18.19
CA LYS A 211 -14.91 -18.33 -19.53
C LYS A 211 -14.48 -19.80 -19.64
N LYS A 212 -13.54 -20.28 -18.82
CA LYS A 212 -13.03 -21.67 -18.89
C LYS A 212 -14.01 -22.70 -18.33
N TYR A 213 -15.01 -22.27 -17.54
CA TYR A 213 -15.97 -23.14 -16.88
C TYR A 213 -17.39 -23.03 -17.46
N HIS A 214 -17.53 -22.34 -18.60
CA HIS A 214 -18.74 -22.27 -19.42
C HIS A 214 -18.43 -22.82 -20.81
#